data_AF-A0A2V9RVA0-F1
#
_entry.id   AF-A0A2V9RVA0-F1
#
_cell.length_a   1.000
_cell.length_b   1.000
_cell.length_c   1.000
_cell.angle_alpha   90.00
_cell.angle_beta   90.00
_cell.angle_gamma   90.00
#
_symmetry.space_group_name_H-M   'P 1'
#
loop_
_entity.id
_entity.type
_entity.pdbx_description
1 polymer ?
#
loop_
_entity_poly.entity_id
_entity_poly.type
_entity_poly.pdbx_seq_one_letter_code
_entity_poly.pdbx_strand_id
1 'polypeptide(L)'
;MSFRGWLALSETRIVGGGGVIFSPWLSHPYDLQCRRATILNVYVYPQYRRCGIGRRLIETMIEWCRAEGFAAVYLHASKDGRRLL
;
A
#
# COMPACT_ATOMS: atom_id res chain seq x y z
N MET A 1 -13.60 -7.78 7.42
CA MET A 1 -12.71 -7.26 6.35
C MET A 1 -12.53 -5.79 6.65
N SER A 2 -11.29 -5.35 6.85
CA SER A 2 -11.00 -3.98 7.30
C SER A 2 -10.15 -3.26 6.26
N PHE A 3 -10.32 -1.94 6.15
CA PHE A 3 -9.60 -1.10 5.21
C PHE A 3 -8.88 0.02 5.96
N ARG A 4 -7.65 0.33 5.54
CA ARG A 4 -6.89 1.47 6.03
C ARG A 4 -6.37 2.28 4.84
N GLY A 5 -6.48 3.60 4.93
CA GLY A 5 -6.06 4.52 3.87
C GLY A 5 -4.92 5.42 4.31
N TRP A 6 -4.08 5.80 3.35
CA TRP A 6 -3.02 6.79 3.50
C TRP A 6 -3.21 7.90 2.48
N LEU A 7 -2.97 9.12 2.93
CA LEU A 7 -3.00 10.32 2.10
C LEU A 7 -1.61 10.95 2.10
N ALA A 8 -1.11 11.29 0.91
CA ALA A 8 0.07 12.11 0.74
C ALA A 8 -0.37 13.58 0.71
N LEU A 9 0.22 14.39 1.58
CA LEU A 9 -0.04 15.82 1.69
C LEU A 9 1.22 16.59 1.26
N SER A 10 1.03 17.61 0.43
CA SER A 10 2.04 18.62 0.14
C SER A 10 1.51 19.96 0.62
N GLU A 11 2.16 20.54 1.63
CA GLU A 11 1.71 21.74 2.35
C GLU A 11 0.30 21.57 2.94
N THR A 12 -0.74 21.85 2.15
CA THR A 12 -2.16 21.75 2.52
C THR A 12 -3.00 20.97 1.50
N ARG A 13 -2.39 20.45 0.43
CA ARG A 13 -3.09 19.76 -0.67
C ARG A 13 -2.84 18.26 -0.62
N ILE A 14 -3.90 17.49 -0.83
CA ILE A 14 -3.79 16.05 -1.08
C ILE A 14 -3.19 15.86 -2.48
N VAL A 15 -2.02 15.24 -2.54
CA VAL A 15 -1.26 15.02 -3.79
C VAL A 15 -1.31 13.57 -4.27
N GLY A 16 -1.79 12.67 -3.42
CA GLY A 16 -2.00 11.27 -3.74
C GLY A 16 -2.50 10.49 -2.52
N GLY A 17 -2.70 9.19 -2.71
CA GLY A 17 -3.10 8.29 -1.65
C GLY A 17 -3.03 6.84 -2.07
N GLY A 18 -3.37 5.96 -1.14
CA GLY A 18 -3.44 4.52 -1.35
C GLY A 18 -4.12 3.87 -0.15
N GLY A 19 -4.41 2.59 -0.26
CA GLY A 19 -5.01 1.86 0.84
C GLY A 19 -4.55 0.42 0.93
N VAL A 20 -4.74 -0.16 2.11
CA VAL A 20 -4.53 -1.58 2.37
C VAL A 20 -5.84 -2.18 2.85
N ILE A 21 -6.18 -3.33 2.27
CA ILE A 21 -7.28 -4.17 2.74
C ILE A 21 -6.74 -5.40 3.46
N PHE A 22 -7.42 -5.75 4.55
CA PHE A 22 -7.15 -6.94 5.36
C PHE A 22 -8.32 -7.90 5.21
N SER A 23 -8.03 -9.06 4.64
CA SER A 23 -9.01 -10.13 4.46
C SER A 23 -8.51 -11.44 5.11
N PRO A 24 -9.42 -12.28 5.61
CA PRO A 24 -9.11 -13.68 5.88
C PRO A 24 -8.50 -14.32 4.63
N TRP A 25 -7.51 -15.18 4.84
CA TRP A 25 -6.82 -15.92 3.78
C TRP A 25 -6.47 -17.32 4.26
N LEU A 26 -6.27 -18.25 3.31
CA LEU A 26 -5.86 -19.61 3.63
C LEU A 26 -4.53 -19.61 4.38
N SER A 27 -4.40 -20.52 5.34
CA SER A 27 -3.17 -20.75 6.09
C SER A 27 -2.01 -20.98 5.12
N HIS A 28 -0.97 -20.17 5.21
CA HIS A 28 0.25 -20.37 4.43
C HIS A 28 1.35 -20.86 5.37
N PRO A 29 2.31 -21.70 4.94
CA PRO A 29 3.42 -22.15 5.78
C PRO A 29 4.22 -21.02 6.46
N TYR A 30 4.14 -19.80 5.94
CA TYR A 30 4.82 -18.60 6.45
C TYR A 30 3.86 -17.61 7.13
N ASP A 31 2.57 -17.91 7.18
CA ASP A 31 1.53 -17.06 7.78
C ASP A 31 0.48 -17.92 8.49
N LEU A 32 0.70 -18.11 9.79
CA LEU A 32 -0.19 -18.86 10.69
C LEU A 32 -1.41 -18.04 11.12
N GLN A 33 -1.48 -16.76 10.79
CA GLN A 33 -2.57 -15.89 11.23
C GLN A 33 -3.74 -15.89 10.24
N CYS A 34 -3.61 -16.52 9.08
CA CYS A 34 -4.68 -16.62 8.07
C CYS A 34 -5.23 -15.25 7.65
N ARG A 35 -4.35 -14.24 7.55
CA ARG A 35 -4.74 -12.86 7.17
C ARG A 35 -3.82 -12.35 6.07
N ARG A 36 -4.41 -11.71 5.06
CA ARG A 36 -3.65 -11.13 3.93
C ARG A 36 -3.81 -9.63 3.90
N ALA A 37 -2.68 -8.92 3.80
CA ALA A 37 -2.64 -7.50 3.50
C ALA A 37 -2.46 -7.29 1.99
N THR A 38 -3.36 -6.53 1.37
CA THR A 38 -3.25 -6.17 -0.06
C THR A 38 -3.29 -4.66 -0.21
N ILE A 39 -2.25 -4.07 -0.80
CA ILE A 39 -2.24 -2.66 -1.21
C ILE A 39 -3.09 -2.52 -2.48
N LEU A 40 -3.98 -1.53 -2.48
CA LEU A 40 -4.85 -1.16 -3.57
C LEU A 40 -4.94 0.36 -3.72
N ASN A 41 -5.44 0.79 -4.88
CA ASN A 41 -5.81 2.19 -5.15
C ASN A 41 -4.69 3.21 -4.93
N VAL A 42 -3.42 2.83 -5.14
CA VAL A 42 -2.30 3.78 -5.07
C VAL A 42 -2.37 4.74 -6.27
N TYR A 43 -2.54 6.02 -5.98
CA TYR A 43 -2.66 7.05 -6.99
C TYR A 43 -1.93 8.32 -6.57
N VAL A 44 -1.23 8.94 -7.51
CA VAL A 44 -0.61 10.26 -7.36
C VAL A 44 -1.07 11.12 -8.53
N TYR A 45 -1.54 12.33 -8.21
CA TYR A 45 -1.99 13.30 -9.21
C TYR A 45 -0.86 13.57 -10.22
N PRO A 46 -1.14 13.64 -11.54
CA PRO A 46 -0.12 13.74 -12.58
C PRO A 46 0.93 14.83 -12.34
N GLN A 47 0.50 16.02 -11.90
CA GLN A 47 1.37 17.16 -11.60
C GLN A 47 2.34 16.94 -10.43
N TYR A 48 2.14 15.91 -9.61
CA TYR A 48 2.99 15.53 -8.47
C TYR A 48 3.70 14.18 -8.70
N ARG A 49 3.63 13.60 -9.90
CA ARG A 49 4.33 12.35 -10.25
C ARG A 49 5.83 12.60 -10.40
N ARG A 50 6.62 11.51 -10.34
CA ARG A 50 8.09 11.51 -10.42
C ARG A 50 8.82 12.26 -9.30
N CYS A 51 8.09 12.72 -8.28
CA CYS A 51 8.65 13.30 -7.05
C CYS A 51 8.85 12.26 -5.92
N GLY A 52 8.84 10.95 -6.22
CA GLY A 52 8.99 9.88 -5.22
C GLY A 52 7.77 9.60 -4.34
N ILE A 53 6.67 10.36 -4.47
CA ILE A 53 5.47 10.25 -3.61
C ILE A 53 4.86 8.85 -3.63
N GLY A 54 4.71 8.25 -4.81
CA GLY A 54 4.11 6.91 -4.95
C GLY A 54 4.93 5.84 -4.24
N ARG A 55 6.27 5.92 -4.34
CA ARG A 55 7.19 5.04 -3.63
C ARG A 55 7.06 5.20 -2.12
N ARG A 56 7.04 6.45 -1.63
CA ARG A 56 6.92 6.73 -0.20
C ARG A 56 5.59 6.27 0.39
N LEU A 57 4.49 6.38 -0.36
CA LEU A 57 3.19 5.80 0.01
C LEU A 57 3.28 4.28 0.17
N ILE A 58 3.88 3.58 -0.81
CA ILE A 58 4.07 2.12 -0.76
C ILE A 58 4.94 1.71 0.44
N GLU A 59 6.09 2.36 0.63
CA GLU A 59 6.98 2.10 1.77
C GLU A 59 6.27 2.30 3.10
N THR A 60 5.50 3.39 3.25
CA THR A 60 4.73 3.67 4.48
C THR A 60 3.67 2.58 4.74
N MET A 61 2.99 2.10 3.71
CA MET A 61 2.01 1.03 3.83
C MET A 61 2.67 -0.31 4.21
N ILE A 62 3.84 -0.61 3.65
CA ILE A 62 4.60 -1.82 3.95
C ILE A 62 5.12 -1.80 5.39
N GLU A 63 5.69 -0.67 5.82
CA GLU A 63 6.19 -0.48 7.19
C GLU A 63 5.08 -0.68 8.21
N TRP A 64 3.90 -0.10 7.95
CA TRP A 64 2.75 -0.31 8.81
C TRP A 64 2.29 -1.78 8.82
N CYS A 65 2.22 -2.45 7.67
CA CYS A 65 1.86 -3.87 7.62
C CYS A 65 2.87 -4.75 8.38
N ARG A 66 4.17 -4.43 8.30
CA ARG A 66 5.21 -5.12 9.06
C ARG A 66 5.02 -4.92 10.56
N ALA A 67 4.70 -3.70 11.00
CA ALA A 67 4.44 -3.41 12.42
C ALA A 67 3.21 -4.16 12.96
N GLU A 68 2.22 -4.44 12.12
CA GLU A 68 1.02 -5.22 12.47
C GLU A 68 1.23 -6.74 12.38
N GLY A 69 2.44 -7.19 12.02
CA GLY A 69 2.81 -8.61 11.98
C GLY A 69 2.38 -9.34 10.71
N PHE A 70 2.05 -8.64 9.63
CA PHE A 70 1.79 -9.30 8.34
C PHE A 70 3.09 -9.88 7.76
N ALA A 71 3.06 -11.18 7.40
CA ALA A 71 4.20 -11.87 6.80
C ALA A 71 4.47 -11.44 5.35
N ALA A 72 3.42 -11.05 4.63
CA ALA A 72 3.51 -10.62 3.23
C ALA A 72 2.50 -9.52 2.91
N VAL A 73 2.88 -8.64 1.99
CA VAL A 73 2.02 -7.59 1.43
C VAL A 73 1.93 -7.80 -0.06
N TYR A 74 0.70 -7.83 -0.58
CA TYR A 74 0.44 -8.05 -2.00
C TYR A 74 0.04 -6.74 -2.67
N LEU A 75 0.48 -6.54 -3.91
CA LEU A 75 0.08 -5.40 -4.73
C LEU A 75 -0.09 -5.87 -6.18
N HIS A 76 -1.19 -5.45 -6.81
CA HIS A 76 -1.33 -5.52 -8.25
C HIS A 76 -0.89 -4.20 -8.88
N ALA A 77 0.38 -4.15 -9.28
CA ALA A 77 0.95 -2.97 -9.90
C ALA A 77 0.38 -2.73 -11.31
N SER A 78 -0.11 -1.51 -11.54
CA SER A 78 -0.47 -1.03 -12.88
C SER A 78 0.79 -0.89 -13.76
N LYS A 79 0.63 -0.70 -15.08
CA LYS A 79 1.76 -0.47 -16.01
C LYS A 79 2.68 0.67 -15.52
N ASP A 80 2.11 1.72 -14.96
CA ASP A 80 2.85 2.85 -14.40
C ASP A 80 3.44 2.54 -13.02
N GLY A 81 2.71 1.77 -12.20
CA GLY A 81 3.16 1.34 -10.87
C GLY A 81 4.30 0.32 -10.90
N ARG A 82 4.45 -0.45 -11.99
CA ARG A 82 5.54 -1.42 -12.15
C ARG A 82 6.94 -0.80 -12.19
N ARG A 83 7.06 0.50 -12.51
CA ARG A 83 8.36 1.21 -12.43
C ARG A 83 8.73 1.67 -11.02
N LEU A 84 7.83 1.48 -10.04
CA LEU A 84 8.02 1.92 -8.65
C LEU A 84 8.42 0.78 -7.71
N LEU A 85 8.24 -0.47 -8.14
CA LEU A 85 8.66 -1.69 -7.46
C LEU A 85 10.05 -2.09 -7.96
#